data_AF-A0A2G2GH78-F1
#
_entry.id   AF-A0A2G2GH78-F1
#
_cell.length_a   1.000
_cell.length_b   1.000
_cell.length_c   1.000
_cell.angle_alpha   90.00
_cell.angle_beta   90.00
_cell.angle_gamma   90.00
#
_symmetry.space_group_name_H-M   'P 1'
#
loop_
_entity.id
_entity.type
_entity.pdbx_description
1 polymer ?
#
loop_
_entity_poly.entity_id
_entity_poly.type
_entity_poly.pdbx_seq_one_letter_code
_entity_poly.pdbx_strand_id
1 'polypeptide(L)'
;MNQLWAIFIGITLSVAGNTAVLAQNSFEELTGIAQPVELDWRNPDFGFTFKLPAAPGPASLVIKASPMVETPSPGTHFLLSINHKPALPFSPIVRGFSARFDIPADQLRPGSNAIQLSLVPSASQTCLSQQDGGWLLDLDHSRIDLALGSPKPALSEFETWLAADIGAPHKVTIRQGDLSDREYAEFGALIVQALALRMQVIPQIVPAEDTADLIITGRIAPNSDAGFTLETARTKPLLTLSGQHAFQVLETARWFAQNQVPSSMVHGPIADWPHRALPQINPLWELLQNISEPAWSPENRPVALRLPRAARARLLIDVRRPGQADRRSKLNIFVDGQQIASPSLWRRANSLSVQLPASQSNVRKIALVPALQPNHKTGNCPPVTSLHQAGRDKLSLQLAGISDLSDLDHLAWNGGVLTKDQGQHTQILLPKNTGIALPESWRFLGKLAQISGSAMVSATYNPTQLRDDQHLLALTERQDLPKALTRQLPKSFSEGAGRAPGDPYPKYPRPRLVQSAFAAEPNAPSVGIAGSVHLPNGRVWLGLSANGDTAFAAALADLVDGQAFDRFGGTVVRWRQNKVEINATRPQLLLPGQQDPMALWKMILLILIPTGLWSVIMLWKQKQAN
;
A
#
# COMPACT_ATOMS: atom_id res chain seq x y z
N MET A 1 57.71 -29.72 35.35
CA MET A 1 58.06 -29.50 36.76
C MET A 1 58.07 -27.99 37.00
N ASN A 2 57.22 -27.51 37.92
CA ASN A 2 57.13 -26.18 38.54
C ASN A 2 56.67 -25.01 37.64
N GLN A 3 55.40 -24.56 37.69
CA GLN A 3 54.68 -23.78 38.73
C GLN A 3 55.16 -22.32 38.91
N LEU A 4 54.27 -21.36 38.60
CA LEU A 4 53.94 -20.11 39.32
C LEU A 4 52.96 -19.30 38.44
N TRP A 5 51.65 -19.46 38.61
CA TRP A 5 50.75 -18.61 39.41
C TRP A 5 50.77 -17.11 39.04
N ALA A 6 49.74 -16.67 38.30
CA ALA A 6 49.17 -15.33 38.41
C ALA A 6 47.70 -15.38 37.97
N ILE A 7 46.81 -15.53 38.95
CA ILE A 7 45.37 -15.39 38.80
C ILE A 7 45.06 -13.89 38.76
N PHE A 8 44.66 -13.37 37.60
CA PHE A 8 43.98 -12.08 37.48
C PHE A 8 42.48 -12.35 37.42
N ILE A 9 41.79 -12.17 38.54
CA ILE A 9 40.32 -12.07 38.57
C ILE A 9 39.98 -10.68 38.06
N GLY A 10 39.67 -10.59 36.76
CA GLY A 10 39.00 -9.44 36.18
C GLY A 10 37.52 -9.50 36.53
N ILE A 11 37.10 -8.75 37.56
CA ILE A 11 35.69 -8.43 37.77
C ILE A 11 35.31 -7.43 36.67
N THR A 12 34.82 -7.91 35.54
CA THR A 12 34.06 -7.10 34.61
C THR A 12 32.69 -6.86 35.23
N LEU A 13 32.55 -5.70 35.89
CA LEU A 13 31.24 -5.09 36.12
C LEU A 13 30.63 -4.78 34.75
N SER A 14 29.91 -5.74 34.19
CA SER A 14 28.99 -5.55 33.08
C SER A 14 27.85 -4.68 33.60
N VAL A 15 28.06 -3.36 33.66
CA VAL A 15 26.96 -2.42 33.77
C VAL A 15 26.13 -2.63 32.52
N ALA A 16 25.00 -3.32 32.65
CA ALA A 16 23.98 -3.42 31.63
C ALA A 16 23.37 -2.03 31.45
N GLY A 17 24.13 -1.13 30.82
CA GLY A 17 23.60 0.11 30.31
C GLY A 17 22.60 -0.27 29.24
N ASN A 18 21.34 0.08 29.45
CA ASN A 18 20.34 0.06 28.38
C ASN A 18 20.88 0.93 27.26
N THR A 19 21.50 0.31 26.26
CA THR A 19 21.89 0.99 25.03
C THR A 19 20.59 1.46 24.40
N ALA A 20 20.35 2.77 24.44
CA ALA A 20 19.24 3.38 23.73
C ALA A 20 19.31 2.91 22.27
N VAL A 21 18.20 2.39 21.76
CA VAL A 21 18.13 1.99 20.35
C VAL A 21 18.03 3.27 19.55
N LEU A 22 19.02 3.55 18.71
CA LEU A 22 18.98 4.70 17.81
C LEU A 22 18.28 4.25 16.51
N ALA A 23 17.10 4.79 16.25
CA ALA A 23 16.50 4.68 14.92
C ALA A 23 17.06 5.79 14.04
N GLN A 24 17.49 5.42 12.84
CA GLN A 24 18.02 6.34 11.84
C GLN A 24 17.16 6.22 10.59
N ASN A 25 16.59 7.33 10.15
CA ASN A 25 15.79 7.38 8.94
C ASN A 25 16.23 8.56 8.08
N SER A 26 16.50 8.30 6.80
CA SER A 26 16.87 9.37 5.85
C SER A 26 15.67 10.24 5.51
N PHE A 27 15.91 11.44 5.00
CA PHE A 27 14.82 12.28 4.49
C PHE A 27 14.21 11.65 3.23
N GLU A 28 15.00 10.94 2.42
CA GLU A 28 14.48 10.16 1.29
C GLU A 28 13.43 9.13 1.76
N GLU A 29 13.69 8.38 2.83
CA GLU A 29 12.74 7.40 3.36
C GLU A 29 11.46 8.05 3.88
N LEU A 30 11.58 9.16 4.63
CA LEU A 30 10.45 9.85 5.23
C LEU A 30 9.60 10.64 4.23
N THR A 31 10.21 11.13 3.16
CA THR A 31 9.53 11.93 2.12
C THR A 31 9.13 11.12 0.89
N GLY A 32 9.78 9.98 0.65
CA GLY A 32 9.69 9.22 -0.60
C GLY A 32 10.37 9.89 -1.80
N ILE A 33 11.16 10.96 -1.59
CA ILE A 33 11.84 11.72 -2.65
C ILE A 33 13.27 11.19 -2.82
N ALA A 34 13.51 10.44 -3.90
CA ALA A 34 14.79 9.79 -4.20
C ALA A 34 15.82 10.68 -4.92
N GLN A 35 15.59 11.99 -4.99
CA GLN A 35 16.46 12.92 -5.69
C GLN A 35 16.77 14.12 -4.79
N PRO A 36 17.94 14.76 -4.96
CA PRO A 36 18.25 15.98 -4.23
C PRO A 36 17.21 17.08 -4.52
N VAL A 37 16.93 17.91 -3.51
CA VAL A 37 15.97 19.02 -3.62
C VAL A 37 16.71 20.34 -3.80
N GLU A 38 16.34 21.11 -4.82
CA GLU A 38 16.84 22.47 -5.02
C GLU A 38 16.10 23.44 -4.10
N LEU A 39 16.85 24.15 -3.26
CA LEU A 39 16.40 25.27 -2.43
C LEU A 39 16.94 26.58 -2.99
N ASP A 40 16.08 27.37 -3.65
CA ASP A 40 16.44 28.62 -4.32
C ASP A 40 15.28 29.64 -4.28
N TRP A 41 15.36 30.71 -5.07
CA TRP A 41 14.28 31.70 -5.15
C TRP A 41 12.93 31.18 -5.67
N ARG A 42 12.91 30.03 -6.36
CA ARG A 42 11.70 29.33 -6.82
C ARG A 42 11.21 28.36 -5.76
N ASN A 43 12.12 27.77 -4.99
CA ASN A 43 11.84 26.75 -3.98
C ASN A 43 12.49 27.14 -2.66
N PRO A 44 12.02 28.21 -1.98
CA PRO A 44 12.68 28.64 -0.77
C PRO A 44 12.47 27.67 0.40
N ASP A 45 11.45 26.82 0.34
CA ASP A 45 11.04 25.97 1.46
C ASP A 45 11.18 24.48 1.09
N PHE A 46 11.71 23.69 2.02
CA PHE A 46 11.63 22.23 2.04
C PHE A 46 11.01 21.82 3.38
N GLY A 47 10.01 20.95 3.38
CA GLY A 47 9.41 20.49 4.62
C GLY A 47 8.74 19.15 4.51
N PHE A 48 8.67 18.41 5.60
CA PHE A 48 8.05 17.10 5.62
C PHE A 48 7.44 16.81 6.99
N THR A 49 6.51 15.86 7.01
CA THR A 49 5.88 15.39 8.25
C THR A 49 6.26 13.95 8.52
N PHE A 50 6.36 13.59 9.78
CA PHE A 50 6.60 12.22 10.21
C PHE A 50 5.86 11.93 11.52
N LYS A 51 5.55 10.67 11.78
CA LYS A 51 4.83 10.22 12.97
C LYS A 51 5.75 9.53 13.96
N LEU A 52 5.59 9.86 15.23
CA LEU A 52 6.35 9.29 16.33
C LEU A 52 5.44 8.52 17.31
N PRO A 53 5.98 7.52 18.02
CA PRO A 53 5.26 6.84 19.09
C PRO A 53 4.98 7.78 20.27
N ALA A 54 4.25 7.27 21.27
CA ALA A 54 4.11 7.96 22.54
C ALA A 54 5.47 8.15 23.22
N ALA A 55 5.64 9.30 23.90
CA ALA A 55 6.86 9.69 24.62
C ALA A 55 8.16 9.51 23.80
N PRO A 56 8.30 10.20 22.64
CA PRO A 56 9.54 10.13 21.87
C PRO A 56 10.73 10.65 22.69
N GLY A 57 11.88 9.99 22.57
CA GLY A 57 13.14 10.49 23.14
C GLY A 57 13.69 11.70 22.37
N PRO A 58 14.85 12.25 22.80
CA PRO A 58 15.51 13.29 22.04
C PRO A 58 15.91 12.78 20.65
N ALA A 59 15.98 13.69 19.68
CA ALA A 59 16.42 13.38 18.34
C ALA A 59 17.61 14.26 17.94
N SER A 60 18.29 13.87 16.86
CA SER A 60 19.30 14.67 16.19
C SER A 60 18.96 14.71 14.70
N LEU A 61 18.87 15.92 14.15
CA LEU A 61 18.63 16.15 12.74
C LEU A 61 19.96 16.46 12.05
N VAL A 62 20.29 15.70 11.02
CA VAL A 62 21.47 15.94 10.18
C VAL A 62 21.01 16.39 8.81
N ILE A 63 21.41 17.60 8.42
CA ILE A 63 21.08 18.20 7.12
C ILE A 63 22.37 18.32 6.32
N LYS A 64 22.39 17.77 5.11
CA LYS A 64 23.49 17.89 4.16
C LYS A 64 23.05 18.61 2.91
N ALA A 65 23.81 19.63 2.50
CA ALA A 65 23.53 20.35 1.26
C ALA A 65 24.81 20.90 0.62
N SER A 66 24.75 21.16 -0.68
CA SER A 66 25.83 21.77 -1.47
C SER A 66 25.33 22.98 -2.24
N PRO A 67 26.14 24.03 -2.47
CA PRO A 67 25.73 25.16 -3.29
C PRO A 67 25.47 24.70 -4.73
N MET A 68 24.48 25.32 -5.38
CA MET A 68 24.20 25.12 -6.81
C MET A 68 25.25 25.84 -7.69
N VAL A 69 25.08 25.75 -9.01
CA VAL A 69 25.94 26.45 -9.99
C VAL A 69 25.92 27.96 -9.75
N GLU A 70 24.75 28.53 -9.50
CA GLU A 70 24.60 29.90 -9.02
C GLU A 70 24.81 29.91 -7.50
N THR A 71 25.98 30.39 -7.07
CA THR A 71 26.36 30.35 -5.65
C THR A 71 25.46 31.25 -4.81
N PRO A 72 25.03 30.80 -3.62
CA PRO A 72 24.26 31.60 -2.68
C PRO A 72 24.88 32.97 -2.38
N SER A 73 24.07 34.03 -2.46
CA SER A 73 24.53 35.38 -2.16
C SER A 73 24.93 35.55 -0.68
N PRO A 74 25.96 36.36 -0.36
CA PRO A 74 26.33 36.64 1.02
C PRO A 74 25.15 37.18 1.84
N GLY A 75 24.93 36.63 3.04
CA GLY A 75 23.84 37.04 3.93
C GLY A 75 22.52 36.29 3.73
N THR A 76 22.40 35.45 2.69
CA THR A 76 21.36 34.41 2.66
C THR A 76 21.58 33.43 3.81
N HIS A 77 20.48 32.97 4.41
CA HIS A 77 20.54 32.06 5.54
C HIS A 77 19.35 31.12 5.55
N PHE A 78 19.45 30.05 6.32
CA PHE A 78 18.37 29.10 6.53
C PHE A 78 17.64 29.38 7.83
N LEU A 79 16.35 29.07 7.85
CA LEU A 79 15.52 28.96 9.03
C LEU A 79 15.05 27.51 9.17
N LEU A 80 15.38 26.86 10.28
CA LEU A 80 14.89 25.52 10.62
C LEU A 80 13.78 25.62 11.66
N SER A 81 12.58 25.16 11.32
CA SER A 81 11.41 25.11 12.19
C SER A 81 10.98 23.66 12.43
N ILE A 82 10.60 23.36 13.67
CA ILE A 82 10.06 22.06 14.08
C ILE A 82 8.71 22.32 14.73
N ASN A 83 7.67 21.64 14.26
CA ASN A 83 6.30 21.76 14.80
C ASN A 83 5.78 23.21 14.84
N HIS A 84 6.17 24.02 13.85
CA HIS A 84 5.86 25.46 13.75
C HIS A 84 6.31 26.29 14.96
N LYS A 85 7.29 25.80 15.74
CA LYS A 85 7.95 26.59 16.80
C LYS A 85 8.88 27.65 16.17
N PRO A 86 9.35 28.65 16.95
CA PRO A 86 10.28 29.66 16.45
C PRO A 86 11.48 29.02 15.74
N ALA A 87 11.76 29.49 14.53
CA ALA A 87 12.79 28.90 13.68
C ALA A 87 14.20 29.25 14.16
N LEU A 88 15.12 28.31 14.03
CA LEU A 88 16.54 28.48 14.31
C LEU A 88 17.25 28.99 13.03
N PRO A 89 17.79 30.22 13.03
CA PRO A 89 18.58 30.70 11.91
C PRO A 89 19.97 30.05 11.89
N PHE A 90 20.46 29.68 10.70
CA PHE A 90 21.86 29.31 10.51
C PHE A 90 22.36 29.70 9.12
N SER A 91 23.63 30.09 9.04
CA SER A 91 24.28 30.57 7.80
C SER A 91 25.47 29.68 7.47
N PRO A 92 25.33 28.71 6.55
CA PRO A 92 26.47 27.89 6.14
C PRO A 92 27.48 28.70 5.33
N ILE A 93 28.75 28.29 5.38
CA ILE A 93 29.76 28.77 4.44
C ILE A 93 29.37 28.32 3.02
N VAL A 94 29.68 29.10 1.98
CA VAL A 94 29.33 28.81 0.57
C VAL A 94 30.19 27.65 0.00
N ARG A 95 30.05 26.47 0.60
CA ARG A 95 30.64 25.17 0.27
C ARG A 95 29.67 24.09 0.75
N GLY A 96 29.86 22.84 0.31
CA GLY A 96 29.07 21.72 0.86
C GLY A 96 29.18 21.66 2.39
N PHE A 97 28.06 21.45 3.07
CA PHE A 97 28.00 21.42 4.53
C PHE A 97 27.20 20.22 5.06
N SER A 98 27.46 19.89 6.33
CA SER A 98 26.66 18.97 7.14
C SER A 98 26.37 19.66 8.46
N ALA A 99 25.11 20.05 8.67
CA ALA A 99 24.65 20.69 9.90
C ALA A 99 23.96 19.63 10.77
N ARG A 100 24.25 19.64 12.07
CA ARG A 100 23.61 18.76 13.06
C ARG A 100 22.86 19.62 14.07
N PHE A 101 21.60 19.29 14.30
CA PHE A 101 20.72 19.97 15.25
C PHE A 101 20.20 18.95 16.25
N ASP A 102 20.52 19.14 17.52
CA ASP A 102 19.92 18.34 18.57
C ASP A 102 18.51 18.87 18.88
N ILE A 103 17.53 17.98 18.87
CA ILE A 103 16.11 18.26 19.09
C ILE A 103 15.74 17.69 20.47
N PRO A 104 15.52 18.55 21.47
CA PRO A 104 15.02 18.12 22.77
C PRO A 104 13.67 17.39 22.66
N ALA A 105 13.44 16.40 23.52
CA ALA A 105 12.23 15.57 23.48
C ALA A 105 10.92 16.39 23.63
N ASP A 106 10.94 17.50 24.36
CA ASP A 106 9.80 18.42 24.56
C ASP A 106 9.46 19.26 23.31
N GLN A 107 10.30 19.23 22.28
CA GLN A 107 10.00 19.77 20.97
C GLN A 107 9.28 18.79 20.06
N LEU A 108 9.35 17.50 20.36
CA LEU A 108 8.66 16.43 19.65
C LEU A 108 7.31 16.14 20.31
N ARG A 109 6.38 15.62 19.52
CA ARG A 109 5.03 15.26 19.95
C ARG A 109 4.72 13.82 19.57
N PRO A 110 3.92 13.08 20.35
CA PRO A 110 3.32 11.84 19.89
C PRO A 110 2.50 12.05 18.62
N GLY A 111 2.57 11.10 17.69
CA GLY A 111 1.92 11.23 16.38
C GLY A 111 2.66 12.21 15.47
N SER A 112 1.91 13.05 14.74
CA SER A 112 2.47 13.87 13.66
C SER A 112 3.37 15.00 14.15
N ASN A 113 4.56 15.06 13.56
CA ASN A 113 5.54 16.12 13.69
C ASN A 113 5.83 16.71 12.30
N ALA A 114 6.27 17.95 12.23
CA ALA A 114 6.63 18.63 11.00
C ALA A 114 8.01 19.28 11.12
N ILE A 115 8.84 19.13 10.09
CA ILE A 115 10.10 19.84 9.91
C ILE A 115 9.96 20.75 8.69
N GLN A 116 10.44 21.98 8.81
CA GLN A 116 10.49 22.95 7.73
C GLN A 116 11.86 23.64 7.72
N LEU A 117 12.49 23.67 6.55
CA LEU A 117 13.74 24.35 6.25
C LEU A 117 13.44 25.42 5.20
N SER A 118 13.68 26.69 5.52
CA SER A 118 13.42 27.82 4.64
C SER A 118 14.71 28.58 4.33
N LEU A 119 15.01 28.80 3.05
CA LEU A 119 16.02 29.73 2.57
C LEU A 119 15.43 31.16 2.60
N VAL A 120 16.17 32.08 3.22
CA VAL A 120 15.74 33.45 3.43
C VAL A 120 16.74 34.39 2.78
N PRO A 121 16.27 35.48 2.12
CA PRO A 121 17.15 36.44 1.49
C PRO A 121 17.97 37.21 2.55
N SER A 122 18.93 37.98 2.08
CA SER A 122 19.69 38.89 2.96
C SER A 122 18.78 39.94 3.59
N ALA A 123 19.16 40.49 4.74
CA ALA A 123 18.32 41.42 5.53
C ALA A 123 17.85 42.68 4.79
N SER A 124 18.49 43.04 3.66
CA SER A 124 18.15 44.19 2.83
C SER A 124 17.11 43.90 1.73
N GLN A 125 16.71 42.63 1.56
CA GLN A 125 15.79 42.19 0.51
C GLN A 125 14.54 41.55 1.11
N THR A 126 13.40 41.86 0.51
CA THR A 126 12.10 41.28 0.90
C THR A 126 11.83 39.92 0.24
N CYS A 127 12.61 39.58 -0.78
CA CYS A 127 12.40 38.45 -1.69
C CYS A 127 13.71 37.83 -2.11
N LEU A 128 13.75 36.50 -2.24
CA LEU A 128 14.79 35.84 -3.02
C LEU A 128 14.60 36.14 -4.51
N SER A 129 15.71 36.21 -5.20
CA SER A 129 15.85 36.43 -6.63
C SER A 129 16.83 35.42 -7.22
N GLN A 130 16.89 35.31 -8.54
CA GLN A 130 17.88 34.43 -9.19
C GLN A 130 19.32 34.73 -8.77
N GLN A 131 19.64 36.00 -8.48
CA GLN A 131 20.98 36.39 -8.04
C GLN A 131 21.33 35.90 -6.64
N ASP A 132 20.34 35.47 -5.86
CA ASP A 132 20.55 34.94 -4.52
C ASP A 132 21.04 33.49 -4.53
N GLY A 133 21.08 32.84 -5.71
CA GLY A 133 21.59 31.48 -5.89
C GLY A 133 20.70 30.41 -5.25
N GLY A 134 21.29 29.25 -4.98
CA GLY A 134 20.56 28.15 -4.33
C GLY A 134 21.44 27.04 -3.77
N TRP A 135 20.78 26.10 -3.11
CA TRP A 135 21.35 24.94 -2.45
C TRP A 135 20.72 23.66 -2.96
N LEU A 136 21.51 22.59 -3.07
CA LEU A 136 21.05 21.25 -3.37
C LEU A 136 21.08 20.43 -2.08
N LEU A 137 19.90 20.09 -1.55
CA LEU A 137 19.72 19.30 -0.34
C LEU A 137 19.85 17.80 -0.67
N ASP A 138 20.74 17.11 0.03
CA ASP A 138 21.08 15.71 -0.17
C ASP A 138 20.22 14.81 0.74
N LEU A 139 19.09 14.30 0.22
CA LEU A 139 18.05 13.65 1.03
C LEU A 139 18.41 12.24 1.52
N ASP A 140 19.26 11.53 0.78
CA ASP A 140 19.75 10.20 1.12
C ASP A 140 20.71 10.22 2.33
N HIS A 141 21.49 11.31 2.46
CA HIS A 141 22.46 11.50 3.54
C HIS A 141 22.00 12.48 4.63
N SER A 142 20.91 13.22 4.40
CA SER A 142 20.19 13.95 5.44
C SER A 142 19.28 12.97 6.17
N ARG A 143 19.23 13.06 7.51
CA ARG A 143 18.53 12.07 8.32
C ARG A 143 18.08 12.61 9.66
N ILE A 144 17.15 11.90 10.28
CA ILE A 144 16.78 12.05 11.69
C ILE A 144 17.22 10.82 12.46
N ASP A 145 17.99 11.06 13.52
CA ASP A 145 18.45 10.04 14.47
C ASP A 145 17.61 10.19 15.74
N LEU A 146 16.69 9.26 15.99
CA LEU A 146 15.81 9.29 17.16
C LEU A 146 16.30 8.30 18.23
N ALA A 147 16.50 8.80 19.46
CA ALA A 147 16.75 7.92 20.59
C ALA A 147 15.44 7.24 21.00
N LEU A 148 15.27 5.99 20.59
CA LEU A 148 14.18 5.15 21.03
C LEU A 148 14.61 4.42 22.31
N GLY A 149 13.86 4.63 23.39
CA GLY A 149 13.87 3.69 24.50
C GLY A 149 13.24 2.36 24.09
N SER A 150 13.24 1.36 24.99
CA SER A 150 12.34 0.21 24.82
C SER A 150 10.90 0.72 24.83
N PRO A 151 10.12 0.53 23.75
CA PRO A 151 8.76 1.07 23.68
C PRO A 151 7.92 0.43 24.78
N LYS A 152 7.27 1.27 25.60
CA LYS A 152 6.34 0.85 26.65
C LYS A 152 4.97 1.50 26.47
N PRO A 153 4.33 1.35 25.31
CA PRO A 153 3.05 2.00 25.05
C PRO A 153 1.99 1.48 26.01
N ALA A 154 1.14 2.39 26.51
CA ALA A 154 -0.14 1.98 27.06
C ALA A 154 -1.03 1.39 25.94
N LEU A 155 -2.06 0.62 26.31
CA LEU A 155 -3.00 0.10 25.31
C LEU A 155 -3.65 1.23 24.48
N SER A 156 -3.98 2.35 25.12
CA SER A 156 -4.50 3.57 24.48
C SER A 156 -3.53 4.21 23.48
N GLU A 157 -2.23 3.95 23.60
CA GLU A 157 -1.16 4.49 22.76
C GLU A 157 -0.75 3.54 21.64
N PHE A 158 -1.23 2.29 21.68
CA PHE A 158 -0.82 1.22 20.79
C PHE A 158 -1.05 1.57 19.31
N GLU A 159 -2.18 2.18 18.97
CA GLU A 159 -2.44 2.64 17.60
C GLU A 159 -1.44 3.72 17.13
N THR A 160 -1.04 4.63 18.02
CA THR A 160 -0.05 5.66 17.68
C THR A 160 1.33 5.03 17.47
N TRP A 161 1.65 3.99 18.24
CA TRP A 161 2.89 3.24 18.07
C TRP A 161 2.92 2.46 16.75
N LEU A 162 1.85 1.75 16.40
CA LEU A 162 1.76 1.02 15.13
C LEU A 162 1.80 1.96 13.92
N ALA A 163 1.17 3.13 14.02
CA ALA A 163 1.12 4.11 12.94
C ALA A 163 2.35 5.04 12.87
N ALA A 164 3.35 4.86 13.74
CA ALA A 164 4.55 5.67 13.73
C ALA A 164 5.42 5.38 12.50
N ASP A 165 6.05 6.41 11.95
CA ASP A 165 6.96 6.29 10.82
C ASP A 165 8.35 5.88 11.31
N ILE A 166 8.68 6.26 12.56
CA ILE A 166 9.93 5.93 13.24
C ILE A 166 9.60 5.18 14.54
N GLY A 167 10.13 3.96 14.70
CA GLY A 167 10.00 3.18 15.93
C GLY A 167 8.75 2.30 16.03
N ALA A 168 7.94 2.20 14.97
CA ALA A 168 6.94 1.14 14.84
C ALA A 168 7.62 -0.26 14.82
N PRO A 169 6.92 -1.32 15.27
CA PRO A 169 7.50 -2.66 15.29
C PRO A 169 7.71 -3.18 13.87
N HIS A 170 8.92 -3.61 13.50
CA HIS A 170 9.19 -4.18 12.17
C HIS A 170 9.12 -5.70 12.16
N LYS A 171 9.46 -6.32 13.30
CA LYS A 171 9.44 -7.77 13.49
C LYS A 171 8.39 -8.14 14.53
N VAL A 172 7.46 -9.00 14.16
CA VAL A 172 6.37 -9.44 15.04
C VAL A 172 6.41 -10.96 15.18
N THR A 173 6.32 -11.46 16.40
CA THR A 173 6.08 -12.88 16.65
C THR A 173 4.61 -13.08 16.98
N ILE A 174 3.97 -14.03 16.30
CA ILE A 174 2.61 -14.46 16.62
C ILE A 174 2.73 -15.86 17.24
N ARG A 175 2.25 -16.02 18.47
CA ARG A 175 2.25 -17.29 19.19
C ARG A 175 0.96 -18.05 18.95
N GLN A 176 1.07 -19.36 18.85
CA GLN A 176 -0.09 -20.27 18.80
C GLN A 176 -0.90 -20.26 20.10
N GLY A 177 -0.22 -20.24 21.25
CA GLY A 177 -0.89 -20.28 22.54
C GLY A 177 -1.72 -21.56 22.69
N ASP A 178 -2.99 -21.39 23.08
CA ASP A 178 -3.93 -22.49 23.33
C ASP A 178 -4.77 -22.88 22.10
N LEU A 179 -4.48 -22.32 20.91
CA LEU A 179 -5.26 -22.52 19.69
C LEU A 179 -4.82 -23.79 18.94
N SER A 180 -5.77 -24.49 18.31
CA SER A 180 -5.45 -25.54 17.34
C SER A 180 -4.77 -24.96 16.09
N ASP A 181 -4.09 -25.79 15.29
CA ASP A 181 -3.39 -25.32 14.08
C ASP A 181 -4.30 -24.57 13.10
N ARG A 182 -5.56 -25.02 12.98
CA ARG A 182 -6.56 -24.37 12.12
C ARG A 182 -6.92 -22.98 12.65
N GLU A 183 -7.20 -22.88 13.94
CA GLU A 183 -7.56 -21.62 14.60
C GLU A 183 -6.36 -20.67 14.63
N TYR A 184 -5.15 -21.18 14.81
CA TYR A 184 -3.92 -20.42 14.75
C TYR A 184 -3.67 -19.82 13.36
N ALA A 185 -3.90 -20.60 12.29
CA ALA A 185 -3.80 -20.12 10.92
C ALA A 185 -4.77 -18.94 10.65
N GLU A 186 -5.99 -19.02 11.15
CA GLU A 186 -6.97 -17.93 11.07
C GLU A 186 -6.57 -16.74 11.94
N PHE A 187 -6.17 -16.98 13.18
CA PHE A 187 -5.73 -15.96 14.13
C PHE A 187 -4.58 -15.13 13.56
N GLY A 188 -3.50 -15.79 13.09
CA GLY A 188 -2.37 -15.10 12.48
C GLY A 188 -2.76 -14.30 11.25
N ALA A 189 -3.65 -14.83 10.41
CA ALA A 189 -4.16 -14.11 9.24
C ALA A 189 -4.91 -12.82 9.64
N LEU A 190 -5.76 -12.88 10.66
CA LEU A 190 -6.50 -11.71 11.16
C LEU A 190 -5.56 -10.67 11.78
N ILE A 191 -4.60 -11.11 12.60
CA ILE A 191 -3.60 -10.23 13.22
C ILE A 191 -2.77 -9.51 12.16
N VAL A 192 -2.22 -10.21 11.17
CA VAL A 192 -1.37 -9.56 10.16
C VAL A 192 -2.17 -8.61 9.28
N GLN A 193 -3.42 -8.93 8.94
CA GLN A 193 -4.33 -7.98 8.27
C GLN A 193 -4.57 -6.72 9.11
N ALA A 194 -4.79 -6.89 10.41
CA ALA A 194 -4.98 -5.78 11.33
C ALA A 194 -3.76 -4.86 11.40
N LEU A 195 -2.56 -5.44 11.51
CA LEU A 195 -1.29 -4.72 11.54
C LEU A 195 -1.03 -4.00 10.21
N ALA A 196 -1.22 -4.70 9.09
CA ALA A 196 -1.04 -4.13 7.76
C ALA A 196 -1.92 -2.89 7.52
N LEU A 197 -3.15 -2.87 8.05
CA LEU A 197 -4.04 -1.71 7.94
C LEU A 197 -3.62 -0.49 8.78
N ARG A 198 -2.74 -0.66 9.76
CA ARG A 198 -2.32 0.38 10.72
C ARG A 198 -0.91 0.88 10.49
N MET A 199 -0.07 0.01 9.95
CA MET A 199 1.35 0.27 9.74
C MET A 199 1.62 0.68 8.29
N GLN A 200 2.64 1.52 8.09
CA GLN A 200 3.10 1.87 6.74
C GLN A 200 3.65 0.66 5.99
N VAL A 201 4.41 -0.19 6.70
CA VAL A 201 5.05 -1.39 6.17
C VAL A 201 4.46 -2.61 6.86
N ILE A 202 4.18 -3.67 6.08
CA ILE A 202 3.70 -4.93 6.64
C ILE A 202 4.85 -5.58 7.42
N PRO A 203 4.66 -5.88 8.72
CA PRO A 203 5.75 -6.41 9.54
C PRO A 203 6.25 -7.75 9.01
N GLN A 204 7.52 -8.03 9.26
CA GLN A 204 8.09 -9.36 9.12
C GLN A 204 7.59 -10.22 10.27
N ILE A 205 7.10 -11.42 9.95
CA ILE A 205 6.64 -12.36 10.97
C ILE A 205 7.80 -13.32 11.28
N VAL A 206 8.34 -13.22 12.48
CA VAL A 206 9.51 -13.98 12.90
C VAL A 206 9.14 -15.01 13.97
N PRO A 207 9.69 -16.23 13.92
CA PRO A 207 9.40 -17.26 14.92
C PRO A 207 10.10 -16.99 16.25
N ALA A 208 11.23 -16.27 16.23
CA ALA A 208 12.10 -16.07 17.39
C ALA A 208 11.76 -14.76 18.13
N GLU A 209 11.28 -14.90 19.37
CA GLU A 209 10.78 -13.79 20.21
C GLU A 209 11.85 -12.78 20.63
N ASP A 210 13.08 -13.25 20.79
CA ASP A 210 14.24 -12.43 21.16
C ASP A 210 14.54 -11.37 20.08
N THR A 211 14.25 -11.71 18.81
CA THR A 211 14.42 -10.81 17.66
C THR A 211 13.18 -9.98 17.34
N ALA A 212 12.04 -10.23 17.99
CA ALA A 212 10.79 -9.53 17.74
C ALA A 212 10.76 -8.17 18.45
N ASP A 213 10.04 -7.21 17.86
CA ASP A 213 9.74 -5.91 18.46
C ASP A 213 8.42 -5.95 19.24
N LEU A 214 7.49 -6.83 18.82
CA LEU A 214 6.18 -7.05 19.41
C LEU A 214 5.84 -8.55 19.37
N ILE A 215 5.28 -9.06 20.46
CA ILE A 215 4.75 -10.42 20.53
C ILE A 215 3.23 -10.35 20.65
N ILE A 216 2.52 -11.17 19.87
CA ILE A 216 1.06 -11.26 19.89
C ILE A 216 0.66 -12.72 20.15
N THR A 217 -0.29 -12.95 21.06
CA THR A 217 -0.74 -14.32 21.38
C THR A 217 -2.25 -14.38 21.58
N GLY A 218 -2.84 -15.50 21.16
CA GLY A 218 -4.18 -15.91 21.59
C GLY A 218 -4.10 -16.67 22.91
N ARG A 219 -5.04 -16.45 23.83
CA ARG A 219 -5.09 -17.16 25.11
C ARG A 219 -6.51 -17.59 25.47
N ILE A 220 -6.68 -18.87 25.79
CA ILE A 220 -7.94 -19.41 26.32
C ILE A 220 -7.90 -19.32 27.84
N ALA A 221 -8.74 -18.46 28.41
CA ALA A 221 -8.81 -18.19 29.84
C ALA A 221 -10.25 -18.43 30.33
N PRO A 222 -10.53 -19.56 31.02
CA PRO A 222 -11.89 -20.01 31.36
C PRO A 222 -12.75 -19.02 32.15
N ASN A 223 -12.13 -18.05 32.84
CA ASN A 223 -12.80 -17.04 33.65
C ASN A 223 -12.47 -15.60 33.21
N SER A 224 -11.95 -15.42 31.98
CA SER A 224 -11.68 -14.10 31.42
C SER A 224 -12.73 -13.77 30.38
N ASP A 225 -13.22 -12.54 30.43
CA ASP A 225 -13.98 -11.99 29.31
C ASP A 225 -13.07 -11.86 28.08
N ALA A 226 -13.70 -11.88 26.91
CA ALA A 226 -13.00 -11.70 25.64
C ALA A 226 -12.45 -10.27 25.56
N GLY A 227 -11.17 -10.09 25.25
CA GLY A 227 -10.54 -8.78 25.32
C GLY A 227 -9.05 -8.71 25.01
N PHE A 228 -8.52 -7.49 25.06
CA PHE A 228 -7.14 -7.12 24.79
C PHE A 228 -6.39 -6.79 26.07
N THR A 229 -5.19 -7.31 26.23
CA THR A 229 -4.26 -6.84 27.28
C THR A 229 -2.88 -6.63 26.68
N LEU A 230 -2.25 -5.50 26.96
CA LEU A 230 -0.90 -5.18 26.53
C LEU A 230 0.05 -5.11 27.74
N GLU A 231 0.97 -6.08 27.82
CA GLU A 231 2.00 -6.11 28.86
C GLU A 231 3.29 -5.47 28.33
N THR A 232 3.73 -4.36 28.92
CA THR A 232 4.97 -3.64 28.52
C THR A 232 6.06 -3.61 29.58
N ALA A 233 5.84 -4.25 30.74
CA ALA A 233 6.86 -4.41 31.77
C ALA A 233 7.99 -5.37 31.37
N ARG A 234 7.75 -6.21 30.35
CA ARG A 234 8.72 -7.14 29.78
C ARG A 234 9.74 -6.42 28.90
N THR A 235 10.78 -7.14 28.48
CA THR A 235 11.75 -6.65 27.49
C THR A 235 11.10 -6.33 26.14
N LYS A 236 10.05 -7.07 25.76
CA LYS A 236 9.26 -6.88 24.55
C LYS A 236 7.77 -6.75 24.91
N PRO A 237 7.04 -5.78 24.35
CA PRO A 237 5.59 -5.70 24.51
C PRO A 237 4.90 -7.01 24.09
N LEU A 238 3.97 -7.48 24.92
CA LEU A 238 3.14 -8.65 24.66
C LEU A 238 1.67 -8.26 24.61
N LEU A 239 1.07 -8.33 23.41
CA LEU A 239 -0.37 -8.18 23.21
C LEU A 239 -1.04 -9.55 23.32
N THR A 240 -1.95 -9.70 24.26
CA THR A 240 -2.76 -10.93 24.41
C THR A 240 -4.21 -10.65 24.02
N LEU A 241 -4.73 -11.50 23.15
CA LEU A 241 -6.14 -11.57 22.79
C LEU A 241 -6.73 -12.77 23.50
N SER A 242 -7.70 -12.53 24.39
CA SER A 242 -8.21 -13.55 25.30
C SER A 242 -9.68 -13.88 25.05
N GLY A 243 -10.11 -15.04 25.53
CA GLY A 243 -11.50 -15.48 25.56
C GLY A 243 -11.63 -16.80 26.33
N GLN A 244 -12.84 -17.20 26.71
CA GLN A 244 -13.09 -18.46 27.42
C GLN A 244 -12.93 -19.69 26.51
N HIS A 245 -13.06 -19.49 25.20
CA HIS A 245 -12.96 -20.52 24.17
C HIS A 245 -12.22 -19.98 22.94
N ALA A 246 -11.68 -20.87 22.11
CA ALA A 246 -10.96 -20.49 20.90
C ALA A 246 -11.78 -19.62 19.93
N PHE A 247 -13.08 -19.90 19.75
CA PHE A 247 -13.94 -19.06 18.92
C PHE A 247 -14.04 -17.61 19.43
N GLN A 248 -13.98 -17.39 20.75
CA GLN A 248 -14.01 -16.05 21.35
C GLN A 248 -12.67 -15.32 21.18
N VAL A 249 -11.55 -16.05 21.22
CA VAL A 249 -10.23 -15.51 20.86
C VAL A 249 -10.23 -15.06 19.40
N LEU A 250 -10.81 -15.84 18.50
CA LEU A 250 -10.97 -15.48 17.09
C LEU A 250 -11.90 -14.27 16.90
N GLU A 251 -13.02 -14.18 17.62
CA GLU A 251 -13.87 -12.99 17.63
C GLU A 251 -13.08 -11.75 18.07
N THR A 252 -12.26 -11.86 19.12
CA THR A 252 -11.39 -10.77 19.58
C THR A 252 -10.38 -10.37 18.51
N ALA A 253 -9.84 -11.34 17.75
CA ALA A 253 -8.96 -11.07 16.60
C ALA A 253 -9.70 -10.37 15.45
N ARG A 254 -10.97 -10.70 15.22
CA ARG A 254 -11.83 -9.99 14.24
C ARG A 254 -12.09 -8.55 14.67
N TRP A 255 -12.39 -8.32 15.95
CA TRP A 255 -12.53 -6.97 16.54
C TRP A 255 -11.26 -6.14 16.35
N PHE A 256 -10.11 -6.72 16.64
CA PHE A 256 -8.81 -6.10 16.38
C PHE A 256 -8.63 -5.77 14.89
N ALA A 257 -8.91 -6.71 14.00
CA ALA A 257 -8.81 -6.50 12.56
C ALA A 257 -9.78 -5.43 12.01
N GLN A 258 -10.97 -5.29 12.60
CA GLN A 258 -11.95 -4.25 12.25
C GLN A 258 -11.65 -2.87 12.86
N ASN A 259 -10.71 -2.80 13.81
CA ASN A 259 -10.54 -1.65 14.70
C ASN A 259 -11.83 -1.27 15.43
N GLN A 260 -12.60 -2.26 15.85
CA GLN A 260 -13.87 -2.07 16.52
C GLN A 260 -13.88 -2.87 17.81
N VAL A 261 -14.30 -2.22 18.89
CA VAL A 261 -14.63 -2.88 20.15
C VAL A 261 -16.15 -2.91 20.26
N PRO A 262 -16.77 -4.04 20.61
CA PRO A 262 -18.21 -4.11 20.83
C PRO A 262 -18.67 -3.15 21.94
N SER A 263 -19.75 -2.40 21.68
CA SER A 263 -20.33 -1.43 22.61
C SER A 263 -20.77 -2.05 23.95
N SER A 264 -20.98 -3.37 23.99
CA SER A 264 -21.34 -4.12 25.20
C SER A 264 -20.19 -4.34 26.18
N MET A 265 -18.95 -4.00 25.81
CA MET A 265 -17.74 -4.20 26.64
C MET A 265 -17.14 -2.90 27.19
N VAL A 266 -17.88 -1.80 27.15
CA VAL A 266 -17.44 -0.43 27.54
C VAL A 266 -17.17 -0.28 29.05
N HIS A 267 -17.40 -1.31 29.87
CA HIS A 267 -17.14 -1.29 31.32
C HIS A 267 -16.03 -2.25 31.78
N GLY A 268 -15.17 -2.72 30.88
CA GLY A 268 -13.99 -3.54 31.18
C GLY A 268 -12.66 -2.90 30.72
N PRO A 269 -11.52 -3.60 30.85
CA PRO A 269 -10.17 -3.12 30.42
C PRO A 269 -10.05 -2.77 28.93
N ILE A 270 -11.13 -2.97 28.17
CA ILE A 270 -11.28 -2.68 26.74
C ILE A 270 -11.76 -1.25 26.49
N ALA A 271 -12.27 -0.54 27.52
CA ALA A 271 -12.74 0.85 27.44
C ALA A 271 -11.65 1.84 26.96
N ASP A 272 -10.38 1.50 27.15
CA ASP A 272 -9.24 2.33 26.76
C ASP A 272 -8.79 2.11 25.30
N TRP A 273 -9.46 1.23 24.54
CA TRP A 273 -9.16 1.05 23.12
C TRP A 273 -9.57 2.29 22.31
N PRO A 274 -8.68 2.85 21.48
CA PRO A 274 -9.01 4.01 20.67
C PRO A 274 -10.07 3.67 19.61
N HIS A 275 -11.31 4.11 19.85
CA HIS A 275 -12.41 4.11 18.87
C HIS A 275 -12.15 5.16 17.78
N ARG A 276 -11.16 4.93 16.91
CA ARG A 276 -10.94 5.77 15.72
C ARG A 276 -11.13 4.92 14.48
N ALA A 277 -11.88 5.43 13.50
CA ALA A 277 -11.83 4.84 12.17
C ALA A 277 -10.36 4.81 11.73
N LEU A 278 -9.90 3.66 11.22
CA LEU A 278 -8.58 3.57 10.63
C LEU A 278 -8.49 4.65 9.54
N PRO A 279 -7.48 5.53 9.57
CA PRO A 279 -7.37 6.58 8.58
C PRO A 279 -7.14 5.93 7.21
N GLN A 280 -8.19 5.85 6.39
CA GLN A 280 -8.01 5.55 4.97
C GLN A 280 -7.39 6.79 4.33
N ILE A 281 -6.07 6.73 4.10
CA ILE A 281 -5.39 7.75 3.32
C ILE A 281 -5.97 7.68 1.92
N ASN A 282 -6.72 8.71 1.53
CA ASN A 282 -7.20 8.85 0.17
C ASN A 282 -6.05 9.46 -0.66
N PRO A 283 -5.41 8.71 -1.58
CA PRO A 283 -4.25 9.23 -2.31
C PRO A 283 -4.61 10.43 -3.20
N LEU A 284 -5.88 10.58 -3.60
CA LEU A 284 -6.34 11.77 -4.32
C LEU A 284 -6.37 13.01 -3.42
N TRP A 285 -6.67 12.83 -2.13
CA TRP A 285 -6.59 13.90 -1.16
C TRP A 285 -5.14 14.32 -0.92
N GLU A 286 -4.22 13.35 -0.80
CA GLU A 286 -2.78 13.62 -0.67
C GLU A 286 -2.22 14.36 -1.90
N LEU A 287 -2.59 13.94 -3.12
CA LEU A 287 -2.26 14.67 -4.34
C LEU A 287 -2.79 16.11 -4.33
N LEU A 288 -3.99 16.31 -3.79
CA LEU A 288 -4.59 17.64 -3.63
C LEU A 288 -3.87 18.46 -2.56
N GLN A 289 -3.36 17.83 -1.51
CA GLN A 289 -2.51 18.48 -0.51
C GLN A 289 -1.16 18.87 -1.10
N ASN A 290 -0.56 18.08 -1.98
CA ASN A 290 0.72 18.44 -2.61
C ASN A 290 0.61 19.70 -3.48
N ILE A 291 -0.52 19.92 -4.16
CA ILE A 291 -0.75 21.19 -4.85
C ILE A 291 -1.07 22.34 -3.89
N SER A 292 -1.46 22.03 -2.65
CA SER A 292 -1.77 23.03 -1.63
C SER A 292 -0.53 23.61 -0.97
N GLU A 293 0.63 22.94 -1.06
CA GLU A 293 1.78 23.36 -0.28
C GLU A 293 2.43 24.67 -0.77
N PRO A 294 2.96 25.47 0.17
CA PRO A 294 3.73 26.69 -0.07
C PRO A 294 4.96 26.52 -0.98
N ALA A 295 4.85 26.58 -2.31
CA ALA A 295 6.06 26.71 -3.13
C ALA A 295 5.82 27.34 -4.51
N TRP A 296 6.76 28.20 -4.93
CA TRP A 296 6.84 28.75 -6.28
C TRP A 296 7.31 27.69 -7.30
N SER A 297 7.79 26.54 -6.81
CA SER A 297 7.70 25.23 -7.46
C SER A 297 7.58 24.14 -6.38
N PRO A 298 6.43 23.47 -6.22
CA PRO A 298 6.38 22.38 -5.27
C PRO A 298 7.22 21.24 -5.77
N GLU A 299 7.87 20.63 -4.80
CA GLU A 299 8.62 19.41 -5.00
C GLU A 299 7.77 18.41 -5.78
N ASN A 300 8.43 17.69 -6.69
CA ASN A 300 7.85 16.52 -7.33
C ASN A 300 7.65 15.46 -6.24
N ARG A 301 6.51 15.54 -5.53
CA ARG A 301 6.06 14.57 -4.52
C ARG A 301 5.10 13.59 -5.17
N PRO A 302 5.62 12.48 -5.73
CA PRO A 302 4.77 11.48 -6.33
C PRO A 302 3.94 10.78 -5.26
N VAL A 303 2.63 10.80 -5.42
CA VAL A 303 1.73 9.95 -4.65
C VAL A 303 1.49 8.67 -5.44
N ALA A 304 1.65 7.53 -4.76
CA ALA A 304 1.35 6.23 -5.33
C ALA A 304 -0.17 6.01 -5.38
N LEU A 305 -0.72 5.94 -6.60
CA LEU A 305 -2.12 5.65 -6.84
C LEU A 305 -2.27 4.27 -7.50
N ARG A 306 -3.16 3.44 -6.94
CA ARG A 306 -3.48 2.13 -7.52
C ARG A 306 -4.57 2.25 -8.59
N LEU A 307 -4.17 2.01 -9.84
CA LEU A 307 -5.00 2.11 -11.04
C LEU A 307 -5.00 0.79 -11.81
N PRO A 308 -6.13 0.33 -12.35
CA PRO A 308 -6.14 -0.91 -13.12
C PRO A 308 -5.35 -0.75 -14.42
N ARG A 309 -4.44 -1.70 -14.69
CA ARG A 309 -3.49 -1.64 -15.80
C ARG A 309 -4.11 -1.44 -17.18
N ALA A 310 -5.18 -2.18 -17.47
CA ALA A 310 -5.87 -2.13 -18.76
C ALA A 310 -6.94 -1.04 -18.85
N ALA A 311 -7.27 -0.38 -17.73
CA ALA A 311 -8.29 0.64 -17.70
C ALA A 311 -7.78 1.97 -18.24
N ARG A 312 -8.67 2.72 -18.90
CA ARG A 312 -8.42 4.11 -19.26
C ARG A 312 -8.73 4.97 -18.04
N ALA A 313 -7.72 5.66 -17.54
CA ALA A 313 -7.84 6.53 -16.38
C ALA A 313 -7.74 8.00 -16.78
N ARG A 314 -8.65 8.83 -16.28
CA ARG A 314 -8.68 10.27 -16.53
C ARG A 314 -8.72 11.02 -15.20
N LEU A 315 -7.77 11.91 -15.01
CA LEU A 315 -7.67 12.77 -13.84
C LEU A 315 -8.40 14.09 -14.13
N LEU A 316 -9.40 14.41 -13.30
CA LEU A 316 -10.11 15.67 -13.35
C LEU A 316 -9.64 16.54 -12.18
N ILE A 317 -9.13 17.73 -12.50
CA ILE A 317 -8.49 18.64 -11.54
C ILE A 317 -9.18 19.99 -11.62
N ASP A 318 -9.85 20.39 -10.55
CA ASP A 318 -10.31 21.75 -10.35
C ASP A 318 -9.33 22.46 -9.42
N VAL A 319 -8.62 23.46 -9.95
CA VAL A 319 -7.57 24.20 -9.23
C VAL A 319 -7.70 25.70 -9.41
N ARG A 320 -7.50 26.45 -8.33
CA ARG A 320 -7.49 27.92 -8.37
C ARG A 320 -6.07 28.45 -8.45
N ARG A 321 -5.87 29.48 -9.28
CA ARG A 321 -4.60 30.22 -9.34
C ARG A 321 -4.65 31.38 -8.32
N PRO A 322 -3.59 31.63 -7.53
CA PRO A 322 -3.56 32.73 -6.58
C PRO A 322 -3.56 34.06 -7.32
N GLY A 323 -4.07 35.12 -6.70
CA GLY A 323 -4.13 36.44 -7.33
C GLY A 323 -2.77 37.03 -7.66
N GLN A 324 -1.75 36.62 -6.90
CA GLN A 324 -0.36 37.05 -6.98
C GLN A 324 0.46 36.29 -8.03
N ALA A 325 -0.04 35.17 -8.53
CA ALA A 325 0.59 34.48 -9.65
C ALA A 325 0.20 35.13 -10.98
N ASP A 326 1.06 35.07 -12.00
CA ASP A 326 0.83 35.55 -13.36
C ASP A 326 0.01 34.55 -14.18
N ARG A 327 -0.66 34.99 -15.26
CA ARG A 327 -1.54 34.14 -16.08
C ARG A 327 -0.76 33.09 -16.89
N ARG A 328 0.55 33.25 -17.02
CA ARG A 328 1.48 32.30 -17.65
C ARG A 328 1.85 31.11 -16.75
N SER A 329 1.44 31.13 -15.48
CA SER A 329 1.62 30.02 -14.55
C SER A 329 1.05 28.72 -15.13
N LYS A 330 1.64 27.57 -14.78
CA LYS A 330 1.25 26.25 -15.29
C LYS A 330 1.07 25.26 -14.15
N LEU A 331 0.38 24.16 -14.43
CA LEU A 331 0.39 22.96 -13.59
C LEU A 331 1.07 21.84 -14.37
N ASN A 332 2.27 21.45 -13.97
CA ASN A 332 2.96 20.30 -14.55
C ASN A 332 2.42 19.02 -13.92
N ILE A 333 2.16 18.01 -14.74
CA ILE A 333 1.59 16.75 -14.29
C ILE A 333 2.54 15.64 -14.70
N PHE A 334 3.08 14.95 -13.71
CA PHE A 334 4.01 13.85 -13.87
C PHE A 334 3.31 12.54 -13.55
N VAL A 335 3.62 11.52 -14.34
CA VAL A 335 3.21 10.14 -14.08
C VAL A 335 4.42 9.24 -14.29
N ASP A 336 4.76 8.48 -13.27
CA ASP A 336 5.92 7.59 -13.21
C ASP A 336 7.23 8.33 -13.58
N GLY A 337 7.36 9.57 -13.09
CA GLY A 337 8.51 10.45 -13.34
C GLY A 337 8.49 11.20 -14.68
N GLN A 338 7.59 10.85 -15.61
CA GLN A 338 7.49 11.52 -16.91
C GLN A 338 6.41 12.61 -16.89
N GLN A 339 6.76 13.81 -17.37
CA GLN A 339 5.77 14.87 -17.56
C GLN A 339 4.82 14.52 -18.72
N ILE A 340 3.53 14.37 -18.43
CA ILE A 340 2.49 14.03 -19.42
C ILE A 340 1.68 15.24 -19.87
N ALA A 341 1.60 16.29 -19.05
CA ALA A 341 0.84 17.50 -19.35
C ALA A 341 1.41 18.72 -18.61
N SER A 342 1.18 19.91 -19.18
CA SER A 342 1.54 21.20 -18.56
C SER A 342 0.49 22.28 -18.90
N PRO A 343 -0.79 22.10 -18.49
CA PRO A 343 -1.84 23.09 -18.72
C PRO A 343 -1.53 24.45 -18.11
N SER A 344 -1.88 25.51 -18.84
CA SER A 344 -1.79 26.90 -18.34
C SER A 344 -2.92 27.21 -17.34
N LEU A 345 -2.57 27.88 -16.25
CA LEU A 345 -3.47 28.34 -15.19
C LEU A 345 -3.98 29.76 -15.47
N TRP A 346 -4.39 30.05 -16.70
CA TRP A 346 -4.68 31.42 -17.14
C TRP A 346 -5.91 32.05 -16.47
N ARG A 347 -6.87 31.23 -16.02
CA ARG A 347 -8.03 31.68 -15.23
C ARG A 347 -7.72 31.66 -13.74
N ARG A 348 -8.54 32.35 -12.95
CA ARG A 348 -8.52 32.22 -11.47
C ARG A 348 -9.00 30.86 -11.00
N ALA A 349 -9.91 30.21 -11.72
CA ALA A 349 -10.36 28.85 -11.50
C ALA A 349 -10.23 28.08 -12.81
N ASN A 350 -9.51 26.97 -12.79
CA ASN A 350 -9.21 26.14 -13.94
C ASN A 350 -9.77 24.75 -13.68
N SER A 351 -10.46 24.19 -14.67
CA SER A 351 -10.90 22.80 -14.67
C SER A 351 -10.13 22.07 -15.76
N LEU A 352 -9.39 21.04 -15.39
CA LEU A 352 -8.42 20.35 -16.23
C LEU A 352 -8.81 18.88 -16.31
N SER A 353 -8.70 18.30 -17.50
CA SER A 353 -8.96 16.87 -17.74
C SER A 353 -7.75 16.26 -18.43
N VAL A 354 -7.10 15.31 -17.75
CA VAL A 354 -5.83 14.74 -18.20
C VAL A 354 -5.99 13.24 -18.33
N GLN A 355 -5.78 12.73 -19.54
CA GLN A 355 -5.77 11.29 -19.79
C GLN A 355 -4.45 10.72 -19.30
N LEU A 356 -4.50 9.77 -18.36
CA LEU A 356 -3.31 9.08 -17.90
C LEU A 356 -2.90 8.04 -18.95
N PRO A 357 -1.59 7.92 -19.26
CA PRO A 357 -1.11 6.92 -20.20
C PRO A 357 -1.32 5.53 -19.62
N ALA A 358 -1.49 4.53 -20.49
CA ALA A 358 -1.51 3.12 -20.07
C ALA A 358 -0.18 2.77 -19.38
N SER A 359 -0.22 1.84 -18.43
CA SER A 359 0.97 1.35 -17.74
C SER A 359 1.01 -0.17 -17.76
N GLN A 360 2.16 -0.73 -17.39
CA GLN A 360 2.32 -2.15 -17.11
C GLN A 360 2.12 -2.49 -15.62
N SER A 361 2.04 -1.47 -14.77
CA SER A 361 1.88 -1.56 -13.33
C SER A 361 0.51 -1.03 -12.90
N ASN A 362 -0.07 -1.68 -11.89
CA ASN A 362 -1.27 -1.23 -11.19
C ASN A 362 -0.95 -0.12 -10.19
N VAL A 363 0.32 0.15 -9.86
CA VAL A 363 0.74 1.29 -9.04
C VAL A 363 1.35 2.35 -9.95
N ARG A 364 0.85 3.59 -9.83
CA ARG A 364 1.26 4.75 -10.61
C ARG A 364 1.71 5.87 -9.69
N LYS A 365 2.90 6.40 -9.92
CA LYS A 365 3.42 7.54 -9.16
C LYS A 365 2.96 8.83 -9.85
N ILE A 366 1.96 9.52 -9.30
CA ILE A 366 1.43 10.76 -9.89
C ILE A 366 1.95 11.94 -9.09
N ALA A 367 2.40 13.00 -9.74
CA ALA A 367 2.72 14.26 -9.07
C ALA A 367 2.07 15.43 -9.81
N LEU A 368 1.57 16.38 -9.04
CA LEU A 368 0.97 17.62 -9.52
C LEU A 368 1.85 18.78 -9.05
N VAL A 369 2.54 19.42 -9.98
CA VAL A 369 3.60 20.40 -9.70
C VAL A 369 3.24 21.75 -10.31
N PRO A 370 2.61 22.68 -9.56
CA PRO A 370 2.38 24.04 -10.02
C PRO A 370 3.68 24.83 -10.27
N ALA A 371 3.88 25.25 -11.51
CA ALA A 371 4.94 26.18 -11.89
C ALA A 371 4.36 27.60 -11.92
N LEU A 372 4.36 28.27 -10.77
CA LEU A 372 3.79 29.61 -10.62
C LEU A 372 4.80 30.67 -11.07
N GLN A 373 4.34 31.64 -11.86
CA GLN A 373 5.15 32.82 -12.20
C GLN A 373 4.69 34.00 -11.34
N PRO A 374 5.60 34.83 -10.81
CA PRO A 374 5.22 35.99 -10.02
C PRO A 374 4.50 37.03 -10.90
N ASN A 375 3.47 37.67 -10.36
CA ASN A 375 2.84 38.81 -11.02
C ASN A 375 3.68 40.07 -10.79
N HIS A 376 4.52 40.42 -11.76
CA HIS A 376 5.40 41.61 -11.69
C HIS A 376 4.65 42.94 -11.48
N LYS A 377 3.33 42.99 -11.68
CA LYS A 377 2.54 44.23 -11.46
C LYS A 377 2.27 44.53 -9.99
N THR A 378 2.34 43.54 -9.10
CA THR A 378 1.95 43.71 -7.69
C THR A 378 3.11 44.05 -6.76
N GLY A 379 4.38 43.98 -7.21
CA GLY A 379 5.57 44.35 -6.43
C GLY A 379 5.86 43.49 -5.19
N ASN A 380 4.86 42.77 -4.68
CA ASN A 380 4.99 41.88 -3.55
C ASN A 380 5.55 40.53 -4.00
N CYS A 381 6.49 39.99 -3.21
CA CYS A 381 6.62 38.55 -3.11
C CYS A 381 5.22 38.00 -2.87
N PRO A 382 4.72 37.14 -3.75
CA PRO A 382 3.52 36.42 -3.42
C PRO A 382 3.76 35.73 -2.05
N PRO A 383 2.87 35.88 -1.08
CA PRO A 383 3.01 35.11 0.15
C PRO A 383 3.11 33.64 -0.22
N VAL A 384 3.89 32.86 0.52
CA VAL A 384 4.01 31.40 0.34
C VAL A 384 2.66 30.68 0.62
N THR A 385 1.55 31.40 0.71
CA THR A 385 0.22 30.85 0.96
C THR A 385 -0.25 29.98 -0.21
N SER A 386 -0.81 28.84 0.18
CA SER A 386 -1.34 27.75 -0.62
C SER A 386 -2.14 28.16 -1.87
N LEU A 387 -2.00 27.39 -2.95
CA LEU A 387 -2.98 27.35 -4.05
C LEU A 387 -4.36 26.88 -3.58
N HIS A 388 -4.37 26.08 -2.51
CA HIS A 388 -5.59 25.51 -1.97
C HIS A 388 -6.35 26.53 -1.13
N GLN A 389 -7.62 26.74 -1.50
CA GLN A 389 -8.63 27.25 -0.59
C GLN A 389 -9.51 26.07 -0.19
N ALA A 390 -9.43 25.67 1.09
CA ALA A 390 -10.17 24.55 1.64
C ALA A 390 -11.63 24.53 1.15
N GLY A 391 -12.06 23.40 0.57
CA GLY A 391 -13.43 23.17 0.10
C GLY A 391 -13.76 23.59 -1.34
N ARG A 392 -12.82 24.14 -2.13
CA ARG A 392 -13.11 24.56 -3.52
C ARG A 392 -12.33 23.81 -4.60
N ASP A 393 -11.11 23.39 -4.31
CA ASP A 393 -10.34 22.55 -5.23
C ASP A 393 -10.82 21.10 -5.12
N LYS A 394 -10.86 20.41 -6.26
CA LYS A 394 -11.38 19.05 -6.34
C LYS A 394 -10.48 18.21 -7.24
N LEU A 395 -10.13 17.03 -6.76
CA LEU A 395 -9.48 16.01 -7.55
C LEU A 395 -10.42 14.81 -7.65
N SER A 396 -10.68 14.34 -8.86
CA SER A 396 -11.43 13.10 -9.07
C SER A 396 -10.83 12.27 -10.18
N LEU A 397 -11.05 10.96 -10.10
CA LEU A 397 -10.53 9.99 -11.06
C LEU A 397 -11.71 9.31 -11.76
N GLN A 398 -11.73 9.36 -13.09
CA GLN A 398 -12.66 8.60 -13.91
C GLN A 398 -11.94 7.39 -14.52
N LEU A 399 -12.54 6.22 -14.37
CA LEU A 399 -12.05 4.96 -14.91
C LEU A 399 -13.03 4.40 -15.93
N ALA A 400 -12.52 3.90 -17.05
CA ALA A 400 -13.28 3.20 -18.07
C ALA A 400 -12.62 1.86 -18.43
N GLY A 401 -13.43 0.88 -18.85
CA GLY A 401 -12.96 -0.48 -19.15
C GLY A 401 -12.74 -1.37 -17.92
N ILE A 402 -13.32 -1.01 -16.77
CA ILE A 402 -13.22 -1.82 -15.54
C ILE A 402 -13.86 -3.21 -15.74
N SER A 403 -14.93 -3.30 -16.53
CA SER A 403 -15.62 -4.56 -16.84
C SER A 403 -14.76 -5.55 -17.63
N ASP A 404 -13.68 -5.10 -18.26
CA ASP A 404 -12.80 -5.92 -19.10
C ASP A 404 -11.58 -6.44 -18.33
N LEU A 405 -11.46 -6.10 -17.04
CA LEU A 405 -10.36 -6.55 -16.19
C LEU A 405 -10.50 -8.04 -15.86
N SER A 406 -9.38 -8.74 -15.75
CA SER A 406 -9.38 -10.10 -15.23
C SER A 406 -9.51 -10.11 -13.70
N ASP A 407 -9.76 -11.28 -13.13
CA ASP A 407 -9.76 -11.44 -11.67
C ASP A 407 -8.41 -11.13 -11.03
N LEU A 408 -7.30 -11.46 -11.70
CA LEU A 408 -5.97 -11.14 -11.22
C LEU A 408 -5.68 -9.63 -11.32
N ASP A 409 -6.21 -8.94 -12.33
CA ASP A 409 -6.16 -7.48 -12.41
C ASP A 409 -6.98 -6.86 -11.26
N HIS A 410 -8.18 -7.38 -10.98
CA HIS A 410 -9.00 -6.95 -9.85
C HIS A 410 -8.34 -7.21 -8.49
N LEU A 411 -7.81 -8.42 -8.28
CA LEU A 411 -7.08 -8.79 -7.06
C LEU A 411 -5.93 -7.82 -6.80
N ALA A 412 -5.13 -7.53 -7.85
CA ALA A 412 -3.99 -6.65 -7.76
C ALA A 412 -4.33 -5.16 -7.77
N TRP A 413 -5.55 -4.75 -8.12
CA TRP A 413 -5.97 -3.36 -8.06
C TRP A 413 -6.63 -3.01 -6.72
N ASN A 414 -7.63 -3.80 -6.31
CA ASN A 414 -8.49 -3.50 -5.16
C ASN A 414 -8.82 -4.71 -4.29
N GLY A 415 -8.08 -5.83 -4.42
CA GLY A 415 -8.38 -7.08 -3.74
C GLY A 415 -9.50 -7.91 -4.38
N GLY A 416 -10.17 -7.36 -5.40
CA GLY A 416 -11.24 -8.02 -6.15
C GLY A 416 -12.44 -8.44 -5.30
N VAL A 417 -13.23 -9.36 -5.84
CA VAL A 417 -14.45 -9.86 -5.17
C VAL A 417 -14.16 -10.59 -3.85
N LEU A 418 -12.92 -11.03 -3.63
CA LEU A 418 -12.49 -11.77 -2.45
C LEU A 418 -12.55 -10.91 -1.17
N THR A 419 -12.31 -9.61 -1.31
CA THR A 419 -12.27 -8.65 -0.19
C THR A 419 -13.57 -7.87 0.00
N LYS A 420 -14.51 -8.00 -0.94
CA LYS A 420 -15.81 -7.32 -0.89
C LYS A 420 -16.56 -7.74 0.38
N ASP A 421 -17.24 -6.79 1.01
CA ASP A 421 -18.07 -7.02 2.20
C ASP A 421 -17.26 -7.77 3.29
N GLN A 422 -15.99 -7.38 3.46
CA GLN A 422 -15.03 -7.98 4.41
C GLN A 422 -14.87 -9.50 4.24
N GLY A 423 -15.05 -10.02 3.02
CA GLY A 423 -14.88 -11.43 2.70
C GLY A 423 -16.06 -12.33 3.08
N GLN A 424 -17.26 -11.79 3.34
CA GLN A 424 -18.46 -12.56 3.74
C GLN A 424 -18.77 -13.77 2.85
N HIS A 425 -18.42 -13.69 1.56
CA HIS A 425 -18.63 -14.77 0.59
C HIS A 425 -17.33 -15.42 0.12
N THR A 426 -16.28 -15.38 0.94
CA THR A 426 -14.93 -15.84 0.59
C THR A 426 -14.47 -16.96 1.52
N GLN A 427 -13.90 -18.00 0.92
CA GLN A 427 -13.14 -19.05 1.60
C GLN A 427 -11.66 -18.81 1.36
N ILE A 428 -10.86 -18.97 2.41
CA ILE A 428 -9.40 -18.84 2.33
C ILE A 428 -8.79 -20.16 2.76
N LEU A 429 -7.99 -20.77 1.88
CA LEU A 429 -7.16 -21.92 2.22
C LEU A 429 -5.74 -21.42 2.46
N LEU A 430 -5.20 -21.76 3.62
CA LEU A 430 -3.84 -21.48 4.05
C LEU A 430 -3.05 -22.80 4.09
N PRO A 431 -1.71 -22.74 4.16
CA PRO A 431 -0.90 -23.93 4.35
C PRO A 431 -1.32 -24.67 5.63
N LYS A 432 -1.38 -26.00 5.56
CA LYS A 432 -1.76 -26.85 6.72
C LYS A 432 -0.65 -26.91 7.77
N ASN A 433 0.59 -26.76 7.35
CA ASN A 433 1.75 -26.85 8.21
C ASN A 433 2.08 -25.46 8.78
N THR A 434 2.55 -25.41 10.02
CA THR A 434 3.10 -24.19 10.64
C THR A 434 4.52 -23.85 10.13
N GLY A 435 4.82 -24.22 8.88
CA GLY A 435 6.08 -23.96 8.20
C GLY A 435 6.25 -22.49 7.83
N ILE A 436 7.28 -22.19 7.04
CA ILE A 436 7.63 -20.81 6.70
C ILE A 436 6.66 -20.16 5.70
N ALA A 437 5.87 -20.94 4.94
CA ALA A 437 4.89 -20.34 4.05
C ALA A 437 3.62 -19.82 4.74
N LEU A 438 3.30 -20.31 5.94
CA LEU A 438 2.10 -19.86 6.66
C LEU A 438 2.24 -18.37 7.07
N PRO A 439 3.34 -17.92 7.72
CA PRO A 439 3.58 -16.51 7.99
C PRO A 439 3.58 -15.62 6.74
N GLU A 440 4.21 -16.06 5.63
CA GLU A 440 4.20 -15.29 4.38
C GLU A 440 2.80 -15.25 3.73
N SER A 441 1.98 -16.28 3.93
CA SER A 441 0.57 -16.27 3.50
C SER A 441 -0.22 -15.22 4.28
N TRP A 442 0.03 -15.08 5.59
CA TRP A 442 -0.57 -14.02 6.39
C TRP A 442 -0.11 -12.62 5.92
N ARG A 443 1.18 -12.44 5.62
CA ARG A 443 1.71 -11.18 5.08
C ARG A 443 1.06 -10.83 3.74
N PHE A 444 0.84 -11.81 2.87
CA PHE A 444 0.11 -11.59 1.61
C PHE A 444 -1.36 -11.21 1.84
N LEU A 445 -2.06 -11.84 2.80
CA LEU A 445 -3.40 -11.39 3.19
C LEU A 445 -3.38 -9.97 3.77
N GLY A 446 -2.35 -9.61 4.53
CA GLY A 446 -2.12 -8.24 4.99
C GLY A 446 -1.97 -7.24 3.83
N LYS A 447 -1.25 -7.63 2.78
CA LYS A 447 -1.14 -6.84 1.54
C LYS A 447 -2.50 -6.66 0.87
N LEU A 448 -3.32 -7.70 0.79
CA LEU A 448 -4.67 -7.60 0.26
C LEU A 448 -5.56 -6.68 1.11
N ALA A 449 -5.43 -6.71 2.44
CA ALA A 449 -6.15 -5.83 3.33
C ALA A 449 -5.74 -4.36 3.16
N GLN A 450 -4.44 -4.06 3.04
CA GLN A 450 -3.96 -2.70 2.71
C GLN A 450 -4.55 -2.19 1.39
N ILE A 451 -4.64 -3.05 0.39
CA ILE A 451 -5.10 -2.70 -0.95
C ILE A 451 -6.62 -2.47 -0.99
N SER A 452 -7.39 -3.33 -0.33
CA SER A 452 -8.84 -3.19 -0.26
C SER A 452 -9.29 -2.14 0.75
N GLY A 453 -8.40 -1.75 1.67
CA GLY A 453 -8.71 -0.89 2.81
C GLY A 453 -9.52 -1.57 3.91
N SER A 454 -9.63 -2.91 3.89
CA SER A 454 -10.39 -3.68 4.90
C SER A 454 -9.85 -5.10 5.09
N ALA A 455 -9.90 -5.60 6.32
CA ALA A 455 -9.59 -6.99 6.62
C ALA A 455 -10.74 -7.93 6.23
N MET A 456 -10.42 -9.15 5.83
CA MET A 456 -11.39 -10.20 5.45
C MET A 456 -11.94 -10.96 6.65
N VAL A 457 -12.43 -10.24 7.65
CA VAL A 457 -12.84 -10.81 8.94
C VAL A 457 -14.07 -11.72 8.87
N SER A 458 -14.86 -11.63 7.81
CA SER A 458 -16.03 -12.48 7.56
C SER A 458 -15.73 -13.67 6.63
N ALA A 459 -14.47 -13.84 6.20
CA ALA A 459 -14.07 -14.99 5.40
C ALA A 459 -14.03 -16.28 6.24
N THR A 460 -14.27 -17.41 5.58
CA THR A 460 -14.11 -18.73 6.20
C THR A 460 -12.69 -19.25 5.97
N TYR A 461 -11.91 -19.41 7.03
CA TYR A 461 -10.54 -19.88 6.97
C TYR A 461 -10.44 -21.41 7.12
N ASN A 462 -9.67 -22.03 6.23
CA ASN A 462 -9.42 -23.47 6.17
C ASN A 462 -10.69 -24.32 6.36
N PRO A 463 -11.76 -24.08 5.56
CA PRO A 463 -12.97 -24.89 5.67
C PRO A 463 -12.67 -26.37 5.45
N THR A 464 -13.35 -27.24 6.19
CA THR A 464 -13.24 -28.70 6.04
C THR A 464 -13.76 -29.17 4.69
N GLN A 465 -14.75 -28.48 4.14
CA GLN A 465 -15.32 -28.73 2.83
C GLN A 465 -15.43 -27.43 2.05
N LEU A 466 -14.96 -27.45 0.80
CA LEU A 466 -15.13 -26.32 -0.10
C LEU A 466 -16.58 -26.18 -0.52
N ARG A 467 -17.06 -24.94 -0.49
CA ARG A 467 -18.37 -24.59 -0.99
C ARG A 467 -18.26 -23.92 -2.35
N ASP A 468 -18.98 -24.43 -3.33
CA ASP A 468 -18.98 -23.88 -4.69
C ASP A 468 -19.77 -22.55 -4.77
N ASP A 469 -20.61 -22.26 -3.78
CA ASP A 469 -21.42 -21.03 -3.68
C ASP A 469 -20.65 -19.83 -3.11
N GLN A 470 -19.35 -19.97 -2.86
CA GLN A 470 -18.47 -18.93 -2.34
C GLN A 470 -17.24 -18.73 -3.25
N HIS A 471 -16.65 -17.54 -3.18
CA HIS A 471 -15.34 -17.27 -3.76
C HIS A 471 -14.25 -18.04 -2.99
N LEU A 472 -13.14 -18.35 -3.65
CA LEU A 472 -12.05 -19.12 -3.05
C LEU A 472 -10.71 -18.43 -3.34
N LEU A 473 -9.93 -18.20 -2.28
CA LEU A 473 -8.51 -17.86 -2.35
C LEU A 473 -7.70 -19.00 -1.73
N ALA A 474 -6.97 -19.75 -2.55
CA ALA A 474 -6.08 -20.80 -2.08
C ALA A 474 -4.62 -20.32 -2.08
N LEU A 475 -4.02 -20.25 -0.89
CA LEU A 475 -2.62 -19.94 -0.65
C LEU A 475 -1.97 -21.19 -0.08
N THR A 476 -1.47 -22.08 -0.93
CA THR A 476 -0.85 -23.32 -0.47
C THR A 476 0.11 -23.88 -1.51
N GLU A 477 0.96 -24.82 -1.08
CA GLU A 477 1.81 -25.59 -1.98
C GLU A 477 1.01 -26.30 -3.07
N ARG A 478 1.64 -26.53 -4.23
CA ARG A 478 0.92 -27.04 -5.41
C ARG A 478 0.29 -28.41 -5.15
N GLN A 479 0.98 -29.27 -4.40
CA GLN A 479 0.53 -30.61 -4.05
C GLN A 479 -0.69 -30.62 -3.11
N ASP A 480 -0.87 -29.55 -2.34
CA ASP A 480 -1.94 -29.41 -1.36
C ASP A 480 -3.17 -28.67 -1.90
N LEU A 481 -3.10 -28.18 -3.14
CA LEU A 481 -4.24 -27.55 -3.78
C LEU A 481 -5.39 -28.56 -3.94
N PRO A 482 -6.63 -28.17 -3.60
CA PRO A 482 -7.79 -29.04 -3.77
C PRO A 482 -7.91 -29.52 -5.22
N LYS A 483 -8.14 -30.82 -5.43
CA LYS A 483 -8.34 -31.40 -6.77
C LYS A 483 -9.49 -30.75 -7.53
N ALA A 484 -10.53 -30.30 -6.82
CA ALA A 484 -11.64 -29.56 -7.41
C ALA A 484 -11.16 -28.23 -8.03
N LEU A 485 -10.30 -27.49 -7.33
CA LEU A 485 -9.72 -26.25 -7.82
C LEU A 485 -8.77 -26.48 -8.99
N THR A 486 -7.83 -27.43 -8.87
CA THR A 486 -6.82 -27.67 -9.92
C THR A 486 -7.42 -28.14 -11.25
N ARG A 487 -8.57 -28.83 -11.22
CA ARG A 487 -9.33 -29.21 -12.42
C ARG A 487 -10.03 -28.03 -13.11
N GLN A 488 -10.42 -27.02 -12.35
CA GLN A 488 -11.11 -25.83 -12.88
C GLN A 488 -10.12 -24.77 -13.37
N LEU A 489 -8.93 -24.69 -12.76
CA LEU A 489 -7.89 -23.76 -13.18
C LEU A 489 -7.34 -24.12 -14.58
N PRO A 490 -6.81 -23.13 -15.33
CA PRO A 490 -6.22 -23.40 -16.64
C PRO A 490 -5.07 -24.41 -16.59
N LYS A 491 -4.87 -25.18 -17.67
CA LYS A 491 -3.82 -26.23 -17.72
C LYS A 491 -2.41 -25.69 -17.49
N SER A 492 -2.11 -24.49 -17.97
CA SER A 492 -0.85 -23.78 -17.65
C SER A 492 -0.62 -23.58 -16.16
N PHE A 493 -1.68 -23.47 -15.36
CA PHE A 493 -1.58 -23.46 -13.92
C PHE A 493 -1.37 -24.88 -13.35
N SER A 494 -2.13 -25.88 -13.79
CA SER A 494 -2.04 -27.23 -13.21
C SER A 494 -0.74 -27.96 -13.53
N GLU A 495 -0.22 -27.83 -14.76
CA GLU A 495 0.94 -28.59 -15.24
C GLU A 495 2.28 -27.96 -14.83
N GLY A 496 2.28 -26.69 -14.42
CA GLY A 496 3.50 -25.96 -14.02
C GLY A 496 4.54 -25.74 -15.13
N ALA A 497 4.34 -26.36 -16.30
CA ALA A 497 5.14 -26.18 -17.49
C ALA A 497 4.83 -24.84 -18.19
N GLY A 498 5.80 -24.30 -18.93
CA GLY A 498 5.53 -23.30 -19.97
C GLY A 498 4.30 -23.66 -20.84
N ARG A 499 3.66 -22.65 -21.44
CA ARG A 499 2.51 -22.72 -22.39
C ARG A 499 1.93 -24.12 -22.64
N ALA A 500 0.73 -24.40 -22.13
CA ALA A 500 0.05 -25.69 -22.37
C ALA A 500 -0.83 -25.62 -23.64
N PRO A 501 -0.97 -26.72 -24.41
CA PRO A 501 -1.93 -26.79 -25.52
C PRO A 501 -3.36 -26.53 -25.02
N GLY A 502 -3.99 -25.45 -25.52
CA GLY A 502 -5.36 -25.05 -25.16
C GLY A 502 -5.48 -23.79 -24.29
N ASP A 503 -4.36 -23.17 -23.88
CA ASP A 503 -4.41 -21.84 -23.25
C ASP A 503 -4.91 -20.78 -24.25
N PRO A 504 -5.79 -19.85 -23.85
CA PRO A 504 -6.28 -18.80 -24.74
C PRO A 504 -5.11 -17.88 -25.15
N TYR A 505 -4.84 -17.84 -26.45
CA TYR A 505 -3.85 -16.92 -27.02
C TYR A 505 -4.22 -15.48 -26.69
N PRO A 506 -3.28 -14.66 -26.18
CA PRO A 506 -3.49 -13.22 -26.22
C PRO A 506 -3.52 -12.78 -27.68
N LYS A 507 -4.69 -12.44 -28.21
CA LYS A 507 -4.82 -11.76 -29.50
C LYS A 507 -4.37 -10.30 -29.32
N TYR A 508 -3.05 -10.07 -29.31
CA TYR A 508 -2.54 -8.71 -29.41
C TYR A 508 -2.71 -8.21 -30.85
N PRO A 509 -3.39 -7.08 -31.09
CA PRO A 509 -3.34 -6.41 -32.38
C PRO A 509 -1.91 -5.87 -32.59
N ARG A 510 -1.09 -6.68 -33.27
CA ARG A 510 0.34 -6.52 -33.60
C ARG A 510 1.33 -6.75 -32.44
N PRO A 511 2.41 -7.51 -32.66
CA PRO A 511 3.44 -7.70 -31.66
C PRO A 511 4.30 -6.44 -31.58
N ARG A 512 4.20 -5.70 -30.47
CA ARG A 512 5.40 -5.06 -29.92
C ARG A 512 6.10 -6.16 -29.13
N LEU A 513 7.35 -6.46 -29.47
CA LEU A 513 8.21 -7.37 -28.74
C LEU A 513 8.31 -6.92 -27.27
N VAL A 514 7.39 -7.38 -26.43
CA VAL A 514 7.56 -7.32 -24.98
C VAL A 514 8.49 -8.49 -24.66
N GLN A 515 9.75 -8.16 -24.35
CA GLN A 515 10.71 -9.13 -23.86
C GLN A 515 10.14 -9.86 -22.64
N SER A 516 9.96 -11.17 -22.73
CA SER A 516 10.12 -12.16 -21.65
C SER A 516 9.51 -13.50 -22.07
N ALA A 517 10.18 -14.23 -22.96
CA ALA A 517 10.02 -15.67 -23.00
C ALA A 517 11.04 -16.26 -22.03
N PHE A 518 10.57 -16.91 -20.96
CA PHE A 518 11.44 -17.72 -20.11
C PHE A 518 11.95 -18.89 -20.95
N ALA A 519 13.18 -18.79 -21.45
CA ALA A 519 13.95 -20.00 -21.70
C ALA A 519 14.17 -20.65 -20.32
N ALA A 520 13.74 -21.90 -20.18
CA ALA A 520 13.85 -22.67 -18.96
C ALA A 520 15.32 -22.78 -18.54
N GLU A 521 15.78 -21.91 -17.64
CA GLU A 521 17.02 -22.14 -16.91
C GLU A 521 16.75 -23.27 -15.90
N PRO A 522 17.38 -24.45 -16.05
CA PRO A 522 17.10 -25.62 -15.20
C PRO A 522 17.44 -25.40 -13.72
N ASN A 523 18.23 -24.36 -13.41
CA ASN A 523 18.74 -24.02 -12.08
C ASN A 523 18.17 -22.69 -11.55
N ALA A 524 17.08 -22.20 -12.13
CA ALA A 524 16.42 -20.98 -11.70
C ALA A 524 15.68 -21.17 -10.36
N PRO A 525 15.87 -20.30 -9.33
CA PRO A 525 15.08 -20.32 -8.11
C PRO A 525 13.57 -20.20 -8.37
N SER A 526 12.82 -20.67 -7.37
CA SER A 526 11.36 -20.76 -7.23
C SER A 526 10.54 -19.80 -8.10
N VAL A 527 9.66 -20.36 -8.94
CA VAL A 527 8.65 -19.61 -9.70
C VAL A 527 7.33 -19.68 -8.96
N GLY A 528 6.81 -18.53 -8.54
CA GLY A 528 5.43 -18.41 -8.06
C GLY A 528 4.46 -18.49 -9.23
N ILE A 529 3.29 -19.09 -9.02
CA ILE A 529 2.23 -19.15 -10.02
C ILE A 529 0.88 -18.80 -9.41
N ALA A 530 0.11 -17.99 -10.13
CA ALA A 530 -1.24 -17.59 -9.80
C ALA A 530 -2.17 -17.96 -10.94
N GLY A 531 -3.35 -18.47 -10.60
CA GLY A 531 -4.38 -18.85 -11.56
C GLY A 531 -5.75 -18.43 -11.04
N SER A 532 -6.63 -18.00 -11.94
CA SER A 532 -8.02 -17.69 -11.65
C SER A 532 -8.98 -18.38 -12.61
N VAL A 533 -10.17 -18.69 -12.12
CA VAL A 533 -11.28 -19.23 -12.91
C VAL A 533 -12.61 -18.67 -12.40
N HIS A 534 -13.49 -18.32 -13.34
CA HIS A 534 -14.91 -18.07 -13.09
C HIS A 534 -15.68 -19.37 -13.20
N LEU A 535 -16.37 -19.74 -12.13
CA LEU A 535 -17.31 -20.83 -12.13
C LEU A 535 -18.61 -20.41 -12.84
N PRO A 536 -19.42 -21.37 -13.34
CA PRO A 536 -20.69 -21.08 -14.01
C PRO A 536 -21.70 -20.28 -13.17
N ASN A 537 -21.57 -20.33 -11.83
CA ASN A 537 -22.41 -19.59 -10.89
C ASN A 537 -21.90 -18.16 -10.60
N GLY A 538 -20.89 -17.67 -11.33
CA GLY A 538 -20.30 -16.35 -11.15
C GLY A 538 -19.32 -16.23 -9.97
N ARG A 539 -19.00 -17.33 -9.28
CA ARG A 539 -17.96 -17.34 -8.25
C ARG A 539 -16.56 -17.38 -8.87
N VAL A 540 -15.62 -16.80 -8.15
CA VAL A 540 -14.22 -16.66 -8.57
C VAL A 540 -13.37 -17.53 -7.67
N TRP A 541 -12.64 -18.44 -8.28
CA TRP A 541 -11.72 -19.33 -7.61
C TRP A 541 -10.30 -19.01 -8.06
N LEU A 542 -9.42 -18.78 -7.09
CA LEU A 542 -8.08 -18.27 -7.30
C LEU A 542 -7.08 -19.09 -6.49
N GLY A 543 -5.99 -19.51 -7.13
CA GLY A 543 -4.90 -20.22 -6.46
C GLY A 543 -3.58 -19.49 -6.65
N LEU A 544 -2.83 -19.27 -5.57
CA LEU A 544 -1.42 -18.91 -5.57
C LEU A 544 -0.64 -20.08 -5.01
N SER A 545 0.45 -20.44 -5.68
CA SER A 545 1.19 -21.64 -5.32
C SER A 545 2.64 -21.62 -5.80
N ALA A 546 3.44 -22.52 -5.24
CA ALA A 546 4.76 -22.90 -5.73
C ALA A 546 5.07 -24.36 -5.34
N ASN A 547 6.24 -24.85 -5.76
CA ASN A 547 6.68 -26.21 -5.48
C ASN A 547 7.45 -26.27 -4.14
N GLY A 548 6.77 -26.65 -3.06
CA GLY A 548 7.34 -26.78 -1.71
C GLY A 548 7.23 -25.52 -0.84
N ASP A 549 7.23 -25.70 0.48
CA ASP A 549 7.05 -24.64 1.49
C ASP A 549 8.01 -23.46 1.31
N THR A 550 9.32 -23.71 1.20
CA THR A 550 10.34 -22.65 1.04
C THR A 550 10.16 -21.85 -0.25
N ALA A 551 9.84 -22.53 -1.35
CA ALA A 551 9.62 -21.88 -2.63
C ALA A 551 8.36 -21.03 -2.61
N PHE A 552 7.32 -21.51 -1.92
CA PHE A 552 6.06 -20.81 -1.78
C PHE A 552 6.18 -19.59 -0.88
N ALA A 553 6.86 -19.72 0.27
CA ALA A 553 7.20 -18.61 1.15
C ALA A 553 7.96 -17.51 0.40
N ALA A 554 9.02 -17.86 -0.34
CA ALA A 554 9.80 -16.90 -1.12
C ALA A 554 8.97 -16.21 -2.22
N ALA A 555 8.08 -16.96 -2.88
CA ALA A 555 7.19 -16.40 -3.89
C ALA A 555 6.18 -15.40 -3.29
N LEU A 556 5.64 -15.69 -2.11
CA LEU A 556 4.73 -14.78 -1.40
C LEU A 556 5.45 -13.53 -0.87
N ALA A 557 6.64 -13.69 -0.31
CA ALA A 557 7.47 -12.55 0.13
C ALA A 557 7.72 -11.57 -1.02
N ASP A 558 8.00 -12.09 -2.23
CA ASP A 558 8.17 -11.28 -3.44
C ASP A 558 6.89 -10.55 -3.90
N LEU A 559 5.70 -11.06 -3.56
CA LEU A 559 4.45 -10.33 -3.80
C LEU A 559 4.22 -9.20 -2.78
N VAL A 560 4.67 -9.40 -1.54
CA VAL A 560 4.47 -8.46 -0.44
C VAL A 560 5.48 -7.31 -0.53
N ASP A 561 6.75 -7.66 -0.67
CA ASP A 561 7.90 -6.76 -0.59
C ASP A 561 8.39 -6.29 -1.98
N GLY A 562 8.05 -7.03 -3.05
CA GLY A 562 8.44 -6.74 -4.42
C GLY A 562 7.38 -5.99 -5.24
N GLN A 563 7.68 -5.79 -6.54
CA GLN A 563 6.78 -5.14 -7.50
C GLN A 563 5.98 -6.14 -8.35
N ALA A 564 6.17 -7.45 -8.14
CA ALA A 564 5.53 -8.48 -8.94
C ALA A 564 4.00 -8.37 -8.90
N PHE A 565 3.44 -8.17 -7.71
CA PHE A 565 2.00 -8.10 -7.52
C PHE A 565 1.37 -6.91 -8.26
N ASP A 566 2.09 -5.80 -8.40
CA ASP A 566 1.60 -4.64 -9.15
C ASP A 566 1.44 -4.93 -10.64
N ARG A 567 2.03 -6.01 -11.18
CA ARG A 567 1.97 -6.35 -12.61
C ARG A 567 1.01 -7.51 -12.92
N PHE A 568 0.31 -8.02 -11.91
CA PHE A 568 -0.66 -9.11 -12.08
C PHE A 568 -1.80 -8.71 -13.04
N GLY A 569 -2.25 -9.69 -13.81
CA GLY A 569 -3.41 -9.58 -14.69
C GLY A 569 -3.58 -10.81 -15.58
N GLY A 570 -4.67 -10.87 -16.35
CA GLY A 570 -5.03 -12.10 -17.09
C GLY A 570 -5.51 -13.23 -16.18
N THR A 571 -5.51 -14.48 -16.66
CA THR A 571 -6.02 -15.64 -15.92
C THR A 571 -4.93 -16.50 -15.28
N VAL A 572 -3.71 -16.49 -15.85
CA VAL A 572 -2.55 -17.18 -15.29
C VAL A 572 -1.34 -16.27 -15.35
N VAL A 573 -0.70 -16.10 -14.19
CA VAL A 573 0.49 -15.30 -14.01
C VAL A 573 1.57 -16.16 -13.38
N ARG A 574 2.81 -16.01 -13.86
CA ARG A 574 4.00 -16.50 -13.19
C ARG A 574 4.84 -15.32 -12.78
N TRP A 575 5.49 -15.44 -11.65
CA TRP A 575 6.42 -14.42 -11.22
C TRP A 575 7.64 -15.03 -10.56
N ARG A 576 8.72 -14.25 -10.63
CA ARG A 576 9.96 -14.50 -9.93
C ARG A 576 10.67 -13.18 -9.79
N GLN A 577 10.85 -12.75 -8.56
CA GLN A 577 11.35 -11.41 -8.28
C GLN A 577 10.46 -10.39 -9.02
N ASN A 578 11.05 -9.31 -9.53
CA ASN A 578 10.34 -8.30 -10.29
C ASN A 578 9.95 -8.70 -11.74
N LYS A 579 10.08 -9.98 -12.13
CA LYS A 579 9.70 -10.47 -13.46
C LYS A 579 8.35 -11.17 -13.41
N VAL A 580 7.43 -10.76 -14.28
CA VAL A 580 6.05 -11.28 -14.35
C VAL A 580 5.75 -11.69 -15.79
N GLU A 581 5.32 -12.94 -15.98
CA GLU A 581 4.86 -13.48 -17.25
C GLU A 581 3.36 -13.76 -17.18
N ILE A 582 2.63 -13.28 -18.18
CA ILE A 582 1.17 -13.42 -18.30
C ILE A 582 0.89 -14.40 -19.43
N ASN A 583 0.49 -15.61 -19.06
CA ASN A 583 0.37 -16.70 -20.02
C ASN A 583 -0.97 -16.71 -20.76
N ALA A 584 -2.02 -16.18 -20.13
CA ALA A 584 -3.38 -16.19 -20.69
C ALA A 584 -4.09 -14.89 -20.32
N THR A 585 -4.58 -14.17 -21.32
CA THR A 585 -5.58 -13.10 -21.15
C THR A 585 -6.83 -13.60 -21.87
N ARG A 586 -7.93 -13.85 -21.16
CA ARG A 586 -9.20 -14.16 -21.83
C ARG A 586 -9.68 -12.88 -22.52
N PRO A 587 -9.79 -12.84 -23.86
CA PRO A 587 -10.47 -11.73 -24.52
C PRO A 587 -11.95 -12.11 -24.56
N GLN A 588 -12.69 -11.89 -23.46
CA GLN A 588 -14.10 -12.27 -23.32
C GLN A 588 -14.38 -13.74 -23.69
N LEU A 589 -14.78 -14.55 -22.71
CA LEU A 589 -15.73 -15.59 -23.08
C LEU A 589 -16.93 -14.83 -23.66
N LEU A 590 -17.07 -14.84 -24.98
CA LEU A 590 -18.36 -15.16 -25.54
C LEU A 590 -18.81 -16.35 -24.73
N LEU A 591 -19.60 -16.10 -23.68
CA LEU A 591 -20.57 -17.07 -23.20
C LEU A 591 -21.08 -17.71 -24.50
N PRO A 592 -21.08 -19.04 -24.68
CA PRO A 592 -21.89 -19.63 -25.74
C PRO A 592 -23.26 -19.02 -25.51
N GLY A 593 -23.59 -18.02 -26.34
CA GLY A 593 -24.43 -16.90 -25.91
C GLY A 593 -25.65 -17.54 -25.32
N GLN A 594 -25.86 -17.35 -24.01
CA GLN A 594 -26.80 -18.11 -23.18
C GLN A 594 -27.93 -18.49 -24.11
N GLN A 595 -27.88 -19.74 -24.61
CA GLN A 595 -28.80 -20.14 -25.65
C GLN A 595 -30.09 -20.17 -24.88
N ASP A 596 -30.80 -19.06 -24.91
CA ASP A 596 -32.07 -18.90 -24.27
C ASP A 596 -32.84 -20.07 -24.89
N PRO A 597 -33.20 -21.12 -24.13
CA PRO A 597 -33.95 -22.22 -24.72
C PRO A 597 -35.27 -21.66 -25.31
N MET A 598 -35.69 -20.47 -24.83
CA MET A 598 -36.72 -19.65 -25.47
C MET A 598 -36.36 -19.10 -26.85
N ALA A 599 -35.11 -18.82 -27.23
CA ALA A 599 -34.77 -18.33 -28.57
C ALA A 599 -34.99 -19.41 -29.65
N LEU A 600 -34.66 -20.68 -29.35
CA LEU A 600 -34.97 -21.80 -30.25
C LEU A 600 -36.48 -22.00 -30.35
N TRP A 601 -37.20 -21.98 -29.22
CA TRP A 601 -38.67 -22.08 -29.20
C TRP A 601 -39.36 -20.90 -29.87
N LYS A 602 -38.85 -19.67 -29.73
CA LYS A 602 -39.34 -18.47 -30.41
C LYS A 602 -39.09 -18.55 -31.91
N MET A 603 -37.93 -19.07 -32.36
CA MET A 603 -37.68 -19.34 -33.78
C MET A 603 -38.60 -20.44 -34.33
N ILE A 604 -38.81 -21.52 -33.58
CA ILE A 604 -39.74 -22.59 -33.96
C ILE A 604 -41.18 -22.05 -34.06
N LEU A 605 -41.62 -21.23 -33.10
CA LEU A 605 -42.92 -20.54 -33.15
C LEU A 605 -43.01 -19.54 -34.32
N LEU A 606 -41.94 -18.79 -34.61
CA LEU A 606 -41.88 -17.88 -35.76
C LEU A 606 -41.95 -18.58 -37.12
N ILE A 607 -41.57 -19.86 -37.18
CA ILE A 607 -41.67 -20.68 -38.40
C ILE A 607 -43.01 -21.42 -38.46
N LEU A 608 -43.50 -21.93 -37.33
CA LEU A 608 -44.75 -22.70 -37.24
C LEU A 608 -46.01 -21.83 -37.36
N ILE A 609 -46.01 -20.60 -36.85
CA ILE A 609 -47.17 -19.70 -36.94
C ILE A 609 -47.48 -19.33 -38.40
N PRO A 610 -46.53 -18.85 -39.24
CA PRO A 610 -46.82 -18.54 -40.64
C PRO A 610 -47.18 -19.78 -41.44
N THR A 611 -46.53 -20.92 -41.21
CA THR A 611 -46.85 -22.16 -41.94
C THR A 611 -48.23 -22.69 -41.59
N GLY A 612 -48.61 -22.69 -40.30
CA GLY A 612 -49.95 -23.04 -39.86
C GLY A 612 -51.03 -22.07 -40.35
N LEU A 613 -50.76 -20.75 -40.31
CA LEU A 613 -51.70 -19.76 -40.85
C LEU A 613 -51.89 -19.94 -42.36
N TRP A 614 -50.82 -20.24 -43.10
CA TRP A 614 -50.88 -20.45 -44.55
C TRP A 614 -51.72 -21.67 -44.91
N SER A 615 -51.60 -22.76 -44.15
CA SER A 615 -52.43 -23.97 -44.35
C SER A 615 -53.92 -23.68 -44.12
N VAL A 616 -54.26 -22.89 -43.11
CA VAL A 616 -55.65 -22.49 -42.83
C VAL A 616 -56.19 -21.56 -43.92
N ILE A 617 -55.39 -20.60 -44.39
CA ILE A 617 -55.78 -19.70 -45.49
C ILE A 617 -56.00 -20.48 -46.79
N MET A 618 -55.16 -21.48 -47.09
CA MET A 618 -55.33 -22.33 -48.28
C MET A 618 -56.59 -23.20 -48.19
N LEU A 619 -56.87 -23.81 -47.03
CA LEU A 619 -58.10 -24.57 -46.80
C LEU A 619 -59.35 -23.70 -46.88
N TRP A 620 -59.29 -22.46 -46.38
CA TRP A 620 -60.40 -21.51 -46.47
C TRP A 620 -60.67 -21.07 -47.91
N LYS A 621 -59.62 -20.78 -48.70
CA LYS A 621 -59.76 -20.50 -50.13
C LYS A 621 -60.30 -21.69 -50.92
N GLN A 622 -59.88 -22.90 -50.60
CA GLN A 622 -60.37 -24.11 -51.26
C GLN A 622 -61.85 -24.38 -50.96
N LYS A 623 -62.33 -24.01 -49.76
CA LYS A 623 -63.75 -24.10 -49.39
C LYS A 623 -64.62 -23.00 -49.99
N GLN A 624 -64.03 -21.90 -50.48
CA GLN A 624 -64.76 -20.87 -51.23
C GLN A 624 -64.80 -21.14 -52.74
N ALA A 625 -63.92 -22.00 -53.25
CA ALA A 625 -63.84 -22.36 -54.66
C ALA A 625 -64.71 -23.58 -55.04
N ASN A 626 -65.24 -24.29 -54.04
CA ASN A 626 -66.28 -25.30 -54.16
C ASN A 626 -67.59 -24.74 -53.62
#